data_AF-A0B650-F1
#
_entry.id   AF-A0B650-F1
#
_cell.length_a   1.000
_cell.length_b   1.000
_cell.length_c   1.000
_cell.angle_alpha   90.00
_cell.angle_beta   90.00
_cell.angle_gamma   90.00
#
_symmetry.space_group_name_H-M   'P 1'
#
loop_
_entity.id
_entity.type
_entity.pdbx_description
1 polymer ?
#
loop_
_entity_poly.entity_id
_entity_poly.type
_entity_poly.pdbx_seq_one_letter_code
_entity_poly.pdbx_strand_id
1 'polypeptide(L)'
;MTIKFKSSNDDISCEGGIKTRILILMAVLITVSSAVADPSYGSKVLPYDADESRALSAFSSAPVFAYSDANIRGIFDISDPVYIDVDPSDDAVNENDVRLTPFGSYPAGSQVRLGDQDYGYKLTPFGVSGMPGAQLVYFDVDGDEAYSIVDPVYLDVGPEYGRIDAGDVRITGYMTLQAGTRVRDSDPDNDKPAPVLPAMLCFMNLNGNINSGGWAIYDQGDRIYVDTQYPFYTVTVNDIRLFV
;
A
#
# COMPACT_ATOMS: atom_id res chain seq x y z
N MET A 1 80.75 19.86 42.58
CA MET A 1 81.59 19.29 41.51
C MET A 1 80.85 18.10 40.93
N THR A 2 80.26 18.30 39.76
CA THR A 2 79.48 17.29 39.02
C THR A 2 80.42 16.62 38.04
N ILE A 3 80.53 15.29 38.04
CA ILE A 3 81.09 14.53 36.92
C ILE A 3 80.20 13.31 36.66
N LYS A 4 79.86 13.14 35.38
CA LYS A 4 78.92 12.17 34.81
C LYS A 4 79.66 11.06 34.05
N PHE A 5 79.13 9.84 34.21
CA PHE A 5 79.02 8.67 33.32
C PHE A 5 80.23 7.98 32.68
N LYS A 6 80.27 6.63 32.83
CA LYS A 6 80.31 5.67 31.71
C LYS A 6 79.69 4.33 32.11
N SER A 7 78.97 3.69 31.19
CA SER A 7 78.33 2.37 31.32
C SER A 7 79.26 1.22 30.92
N SER A 8 79.03 0.03 31.47
CA SER A 8 79.19 -1.23 30.73
C SER A 8 78.11 -2.23 31.18
N ASN A 9 77.44 -2.80 30.18
CA ASN A 9 76.55 -3.95 30.30
C ASN A 9 77.37 -5.19 30.65
N ASP A 10 76.81 -6.07 31.49
CA ASP A 10 76.99 -7.52 31.44
C ASP A 10 75.72 -8.18 32.01
N ASP A 11 74.78 -8.48 31.10
CA ASP A 11 74.24 -9.81 30.82
C ASP A 11 73.73 -10.76 31.93
N ILE A 12 72.47 -11.17 31.70
CA ILE A 12 71.90 -12.54 31.75
C ILE A 12 70.98 -12.93 32.93
N SER A 13 69.69 -12.87 32.59
CA SER A 13 68.58 -13.83 32.82
C SER A 13 68.05 -14.11 34.23
N CYS A 14 66.78 -13.78 34.43
CA CYS A 14 65.73 -14.82 34.42
C CYS A 14 64.36 -14.20 34.17
N GLU A 15 63.70 -14.69 33.13
CA GLU A 15 62.34 -14.37 32.74
C GLU A 15 61.34 -14.82 33.80
N GLY A 16 60.29 -14.02 34.00
CA GLY A 16 59.17 -14.34 34.88
C GLY A 16 58.07 -13.27 34.82
N GLY A 17 57.75 -12.81 33.62
CA GLY A 17 56.73 -11.77 33.42
C GLY A 17 55.31 -12.32 33.57
N ILE A 18 54.67 -12.07 34.71
CA ILE A 18 53.21 -12.18 34.84
C ILE A 18 52.61 -10.93 34.20
N LYS A 19 52.32 -11.02 32.89
CA LYS A 19 51.56 -10.02 32.16
C LYS A 19 50.08 -10.17 32.52
N THR A 20 49.58 -9.31 33.41
CA THR A 20 48.14 -9.10 33.65
C THR A 20 47.47 -8.67 32.34
N ARG A 21 46.72 -9.57 31.71
CA ARG A 21 45.90 -9.27 30.52
C ARG A 21 44.50 -8.87 30.97
N ILE A 22 44.17 -7.59 30.81
CA ILE A 22 42.80 -7.08 30.92
C ILE A 22 42.05 -7.55 29.67
N LEU A 23 41.02 -8.38 29.88
CA LEU A 23 40.11 -8.81 28.82
C LEU A 23 38.98 -7.79 28.74
N ILE A 24 38.99 -6.93 27.72
CA ILE A 24 37.86 -6.05 27.40
C ILE A 24 36.83 -6.88 26.65
N LEU A 25 35.72 -7.19 27.31
CA LEU A 25 34.57 -7.86 26.70
C LEU A 25 33.74 -6.80 25.94
N MET A 26 33.99 -6.63 24.65
CA MET A 26 33.08 -5.87 23.77
C MET A 26 31.85 -6.73 23.48
N ALA A 27 30.72 -6.39 24.08
CA ALA A 27 29.41 -6.89 23.66
C ALA A 27 29.05 -6.21 22.32
N VAL A 28 29.25 -6.93 21.21
CA VAL A 28 28.73 -6.52 19.90
C VAL A 28 27.24 -6.82 19.89
N LEU A 29 26.42 -5.78 20.07
CA LEU A 29 24.98 -5.87 19.90
C LEU A 29 24.68 -5.98 18.40
N ILE A 30 24.51 -7.20 17.89
CA ILE A 30 24.08 -7.43 16.51
C ILE A 30 22.58 -7.12 16.46
N THR A 31 22.21 -5.92 16.05
CA THR A 31 20.82 -5.62 15.68
C THR A 31 20.54 -6.29 14.35
N VAL A 32 19.85 -7.43 14.39
CA VAL A 32 19.27 -8.03 13.18
C VAL A 32 18.07 -7.17 12.82
N SER A 33 18.25 -6.22 11.90
CA SER A 33 17.10 -5.59 11.26
C SER A 33 16.48 -6.63 10.34
N SER A 34 15.39 -7.25 10.77
CA SER A 34 14.51 -7.97 9.86
C SER A 34 14.05 -6.95 8.82
N ALA A 35 14.42 -7.16 7.56
CA ALA A 35 13.78 -6.45 6.47
C ALA A 35 12.30 -6.87 6.48
N VAL A 36 11.44 -6.02 7.04
CA VAL A 36 10.00 -6.15 6.84
C VAL A 36 9.80 -5.98 5.33
N ALA A 37 9.20 -6.99 4.68
CA ALA A 37 8.86 -6.88 3.28
C ALA A 37 8.03 -5.61 3.08
N ASP A 38 8.36 -4.81 2.06
CA ASP A 38 7.56 -3.62 1.77
C ASP A 38 6.10 -4.06 1.57
N PRO A 39 5.13 -3.33 2.17
CA PRO A 39 3.74 -3.71 2.05
C PRO A 39 3.32 -3.73 0.59
N SER A 40 2.65 -4.81 0.17
CA SER A 40 2.17 -4.95 -1.21
C SER A 40 0.78 -4.36 -1.39
N TYR A 41 0.44 -4.00 -2.63
CA TYR A 41 -0.93 -3.65 -3.01
C TYR A 41 -1.92 -4.72 -2.58
N GLY A 42 -3.04 -4.28 -2.01
CA GLY A 42 -4.11 -5.15 -1.53
C GLY A 42 -3.78 -5.92 -0.25
N SER A 43 -2.64 -5.65 0.40
CA SER A 43 -2.37 -6.20 1.73
C SER A 43 -3.17 -5.44 2.78
N LYS A 44 -3.64 -6.18 3.79
CA LYS A 44 -4.26 -5.59 4.98
C LYS A 44 -3.19 -5.24 6.01
N VAL A 45 -3.44 -4.19 6.77
CA VAL A 45 -2.65 -3.83 7.95
C VAL A 45 -2.87 -4.89 9.02
N LEU A 46 -1.77 -5.49 9.47
CA LEU A 46 -1.73 -6.47 10.54
C LEU A 46 -1.31 -5.80 11.86
N PRO A 47 -1.59 -6.44 13.01
CA PRO A 47 -1.07 -5.97 14.28
C PRO A 47 0.45 -5.83 14.24
N TYR A 48 0.95 -4.68 14.71
CA TYR A 48 2.36 -4.31 14.78
C TYR A 48 3.03 -4.02 13.43
N ASP A 49 2.27 -3.88 12.35
CA ASP A 49 2.82 -3.36 11.11
C ASP A 49 3.38 -1.95 11.31
N ALA A 50 4.44 -1.60 10.57
CA ALA A 50 5.17 -0.34 10.77
C ALA A 50 4.33 0.92 10.47
N ASP A 51 3.24 0.77 9.73
CA ASP A 51 2.27 1.81 9.42
C ASP A 51 1.04 1.80 10.35
N GLU A 52 0.86 0.81 11.23
CA GLU A 52 -0.20 0.83 12.23
C GLU A 52 -0.09 2.10 13.11
N SER A 53 -1.23 2.70 13.43
CA SER A 53 -1.36 3.94 14.21
C SER A 53 -0.77 5.20 13.56
N ARG A 54 -0.35 5.15 12.29
CA ARG A 54 0.10 6.35 11.57
C ARG A 54 -1.10 7.19 11.14
N ALA A 55 -0.92 8.51 11.18
CA ALA A 55 -1.96 9.44 10.78
C ALA A 55 -2.27 9.33 9.28
N LEU A 56 -3.55 9.35 8.95
CA LEU A 56 -4.07 9.49 7.60
C LEU A 56 -4.72 10.87 7.44
N SER A 57 -4.81 11.33 6.21
CA SER A 57 -5.47 12.56 5.81
C SER A 57 -6.61 12.26 4.84
N ALA A 58 -7.69 13.03 4.95
CA ALA A 58 -8.72 13.07 3.93
C ALA A 58 -8.19 13.74 2.66
N PHE A 59 -8.68 13.31 1.50
CA PHE A 59 -8.50 14.06 0.27
C PHE A 59 -9.28 15.38 0.30
N SER A 60 -8.75 16.42 -0.36
CA SER A 60 -9.41 17.71 -0.49
C SER A 60 -10.64 17.67 -1.40
N SER A 61 -10.63 16.78 -2.39
CA SER A 61 -11.75 16.36 -3.22
C SER A 61 -11.89 14.85 -3.08
N ALA A 62 -13.11 14.33 -2.97
CA ALA A 62 -13.30 12.90 -2.83
C ALA A 62 -12.85 12.19 -4.13
N PRO A 63 -11.90 11.23 -4.06
CA PRO A 63 -11.53 10.44 -5.22
C PRO A 63 -12.72 9.62 -5.70
N VAL A 64 -12.72 9.26 -6.98
CA VAL A 64 -13.73 8.37 -7.57
C VAL A 64 -13.07 7.16 -8.17
N PHE A 65 -13.81 6.06 -8.25
CA PHE A 65 -13.42 4.94 -9.09
C PHE A 65 -13.81 5.25 -10.53
N ALA A 66 -12.87 5.11 -11.44
CA ALA A 66 -13.06 5.37 -12.87
C ALA A 66 -12.40 4.31 -13.72
N TYR A 67 -12.80 4.23 -14.99
CA TYR A 67 -12.19 3.34 -15.98
C TYR A 67 -11.80 4.12 -17.23
N SER A 68 -10.81 3.61 -17.96
CA SER A 68 -10.48 4.10 -19.28
C SER A 68 -11.00 3.12 -20.34
N ASP A 69 -12.00 3.56 -21.11
CA ASP A 69 -12.56 2.80 -22.22
C ASP A 69 -11.57 2.73 -23.38
N ALA A 70 -10.81 1.63 -23.45
CA ALA A 70 -9.76 1.48 -24.44
C ALA A 70 -10.32 1.23 -25.86
N ASN A 71 -11.58 0.80 -25.98
CA ASN A 71 -12.19 0.47 -27.27
C ASN A 71 -13.21 1.50 -27.77
N ILE A 72 -13.45 2.55 -26.99
CA ILE A 72 -14.22 3.76 -27.33
C ILE A 72 -15.68 3.43 -27.68
N ARG A 73 -16.29 2.50 -26.95
CA ARG A 73 -17.73 2.17 -27.07
C ARG A 73 -18.62 3.00 -26.14
N GLY A 74 -18.03 3.76 -25.24
CA GLY A 74 -18.70 4.52 -24.19
C GLY A 74 -19.24 3.65 -23.06
N ILE A 75 -18.80 2.39 -22.96
CA ILE A 75 -19.21 1.43 -21.93
C ILE A 75 -17.98 0.77 -21.31
N PHE A 76 -18.06 0.42 -20.04
CA PHE A 76 -17.01 -0.34 -19.36
C PHE A 76 -17.02 -1.79 -19.87
N ASP A 77 -15.84 -2.27 -20.24
CA ASP A 77 -15.57 -3.66 -20.57
C ASP A 77 -14.59 -4.27 -19.56
N ILE A 78 -14.64 -5.59 -19.35
CA ILE A 78 -13.76 -6.29 -18.40
C ILE A 78 -12.25 -6.10 -18.67
N SER A 79 -11.89 -5.77 -19.91
CA SER A 79 -10.51 -5.47 -20.31
C SER A 79 -10.06 -4.05 -20.01
N ASP A 80 -10.98 -3.15 -19.65
CA ASP A 80 -10.64 -1.76 -19.39
C ASP A 80 -9.89 -1.62 -18.07
N PRO A 81 -8.81 -0.82 -18.04
CA PRO A 81 -8.11 -0.52 -16.81
C PRO A 81 -8.97 0.36 -15.91
N VAL A 82 -8.91 0.08 -14.61
CA VAL A 82 -9.62 0.82 -13.55
C VAL A 82 -8.63 1.54 -12.66
N TYR A 83 -9.03 2.72 -12.22
CA TYR A 83 -8.23 3.67 -11.48
C TYR A 83 -9.00 4.22 -10.27
N ILE A 84 -8.26 4.66 -9.26
CA ILE A 84 -8.68 5.74 -8.39
C ILE A 84 -8.26 7.02 -9.07
N ASP A 85 -9.26 7.79 -9.49
CA ASP A 85 -9.11 9.14 -10.01
C ASP A 85 -9.15 10.11 -8.81
N VAL A 86 -8.00 10.73 -8.53
CA VAL A 86 -7.83 11.58 -7.35
C VAL A 86 -8.23 13.03 -7.59
N ASP A 87 -8.36 13.44 -8.86
CA ASP A 87 -8.91 14.73 -9.28
C ASP A 87 -9.98 14.53 -10.36
N PRO A 88 -11.21 14.11 -9.98
CA PRO A 88 -12.28 13.79 -10.93
C PRO A 88 -12.80 14.98 -11.74
N SER A 89 -12.18 16.15 -11.64
CA SER A 89 -12.54 17.34 -12.41
C SER A 89 -11.83 17.44 -13.76
N ASP A 90 -10.82 16.60 -14.01
CA ASP A 90 -9.99 16.66 -15.22
C ASP A 90 -10.39 15.66 -16.33
N ASP A 91 -11.27 14.69 -16.01
CA ASP A 91 -11.78 13.63 -16.90
C ASP A 91 -10.67 12.78 -17.58
N ALA A 92 -9.46 12.69 -17.01
CA ALA A 92 -8.33 12.00 -17.63
C ALA A 92 -7.39 11.35 -16.62
N VAL A 93 -6.74 10.26 -17.03
CA VAL A 93 -5.65 9.64 -16.29
C VAL A 93 -4.52 10.65 -16.13
N ASN A 94 -4.27 11.09 -14.90
CA ASN A 94 -3.29 12.11 -14.57
C ASN A 94 -2.30 11.63 -13.51
N GLU A 95 -1.31 12.47 -13.23
CA GLU A 95 -0.29 12.15 -12.24
C GLU A 95 -0.95 11.96 -10.85
N ASN A 96 -0.50 10.94 -10.12
CA ASN A 96 -0.99 10.52 -8.80
C ASN A 96 -2.31 9.74 -8.78
N ASP A 97 -3.01 9.58 -9.90
CA ASP A 97 -4.05 8.55 -10.01
C ASP A 97 -3.45 7.17 -9.72
N VAL A 98 -4.25 6.27 -9.16
CA VAL A 98 -3.77 4.93 -8.78
C VAL A 98 -4.43 3.87 -9.64
N ARG A 99 -3.61 3.03 -10.28
CA ARG A 99 -4.09 1.88 -11.05
C ARG A 99 -4.63 0.81 -10.10
N LEU A 100 -5.93 0.52 -10.13
CA LEU A 100 -6.50 -0.61 -9.38
C LEU A 100 -6.34 -1.94 -10.12
N THR A 101 -6.19 -1.88 -11.44
CA THR A 101 -5.79 -3.02 -12.29
C THR A 101 -4.49 -2.71 -13.01
N PRO A 102 -3.63 -3.71 -13.32
CA PRO A 102 -2.42 -3.46 -14.09
C PRO A 102 -2.68 -2.83 -15.46
N PHE A 103 -1.75 -2.00 -15.92
CA PHE A 103 -1.73 -1.45 -17.27
C PHE A 103 -0.35 -1.65 -17.90
N GLY A 104 -0.26 -2.46 -18.96
CA GLY A 104 1.04 -2.77 -19.59
C GLY A 104 2.04 -3.36 -18.56
N SER A 105 3.15 -2.65 -18.32
CA SER A 105 4.16 -3.02 -17.31
C SER A 105 3.93 -2.40 -15.93
N TYR A 106 2.91 -1.56 -15.77
CA TYR A 106 2.60 -0.87 -14.53
C TYR A 106 1.67 -1.75 -13.68
N PRO A 107 2.10 -2.16 -12.47
CA PRO A 107 1.29 -3.01 -11.61
C PRO A 107 0.11 -2.26 -10.99
N ALA A 108 -0.88 -3.00 -10.50
CA ALA A 108 -1.89 -2.45 -9.62
C ALA A 108 -1.24 -1.87 -8.34
N GLY A 109 -1.83 -0.80 -7.81
CA GLY A 109 -1.29 0.01 -6.73
C GLY A 109 -0.26 1.06 -7.16
N SER A 110 0.22 1.02 -8.40
CA SER A 110 1.15 2.06 -8.86
C SER A 110 0.44 3.39 -9.11
N GLN A 111 1.04 4.47 -8.64
CA GLN A 111 0.67 5.83 -9.05
C GLN A 111 1.08 6.06 -10.51
N VAL A 112 0.22 6.73 -11.25
CA VAL A 112 0.50 7.23 -12.60
C VAL A 112 1.51 8.38 -12.51
N ARG A 113 2.48 8.38 -13.42
CA ARG A 113 3.49 9.43 -13.57
C ARG A 113 3.38 10.13 -14.90
N LEU A 114 3.87 11.37 -14.96
CA LEU A 114 4.02 12.07 -16.22
C LEU A 114 4.85 11.25 -17.22
N GLY A 115 4.26 10.96 -18.39
CA GLY A 115 4.88 10.20 -19.46
C GLY A 115 4.66 8.69 -19.41
N ASP A 116 3.92 8.19 -18.42
CA ASP A 116 3.41 6.82 -18.46
C ASP A 116 2.49 6.63 -19.69
N GLN A 117 2.42 5.40 -20.20
CA GLN A 117 1.74 5.11 -21.46
C GLN A 117 0.23 5.41 -21.44
N ASP A 118 -0.40 5.29 -20.28
CA ASP A 118 -1.81 5.61 -20.01
C ASP A 118 -2.05 7.07 -19.63
N TYR A 119 -1.01 7.88 -19.44
CA TYR A 119 -1.16 9.30 -19.08
C TYR A 119 -1.97 10.06 -20.15
N GLY A 120 -2.97 10.82 -19.72
CA GLY A 120 -3.88 11.59 -20.55
C GLY A 120 -4.99 10.78 -21.21
N TYR A 121 -5.12 9.48 -20.91
CA TYR A 121 -6.25 8.68 -21.40
C TYR A 121 -7.53 9.18 -20.75
N LYS A 122 -8.63 9.22 -21.50
CA LYS A 122 -9.91 9.64 -20.94
C LYS A 122 -10.34 8.69 -19.82
N LEU A 123 -10.77 9.26 -18.70
CA LEU A 123 -11.45 8.55 -17.62
C LEU A 123 -12.96 8.77 -17.69
N THR A 124 -13.70 7.74 -17.33
CA THR A 124 -15.14 7.81 -17.08
C THR A 124 -15.40 7.27 -15.68
N PRO A 125 -15.92 8.09 -14.76
CA PRO A 125 -16.29 7.60 -13.43
C PRO A 125 -17.37 6.52 -13.51
N PHE A 126 -17.34 5.54 -12.61
CA PHE A 126 -18.49 4.65 -12.45
C PHE A 126 -19.70 5.42 -11.90
N GLY A 127 -20.91 4.95 -12.18
CA GLY A 127 -22.16 5.59 -11.71
C GLY A 127 -22.66 6.74 -12.57
N VAL A 128 -21.99 7.04 -13.68
CA VAL A 128 -22.44 8.03 -14.67
C VAL A 128 -22.96 7.34 -15.93
N SER A 129 -23.69 8.08 -16.78
CA SER A 129 -24.09 7.62 -18.12
C SER A 129 -24.89 6.31 -18.16
N GLY A 130 -25.63 5.99 -17.10
CA GLY A 130 -26.45 4.78 -17.02
C GLY A 130 -25.70 3.51 -16.61
N MET A 131 -24.43 3.64 -16.21
CA MET A 131 -23.70 2.57 -15.54
C MET A 131 -23.95 2.57 -14.03
N PRO A 132 -23.91 1.39 -13.37
CA PRO A 132 -23.91 1.29 -11.93
C PRO A 132 -22.67 2.00 -11.35
N GLY A 133 -22.80 2.50 -10.12
CA GLY A 133 -21.68 3.03 -9.36
C GLY A 133 -20.82 1.88 -8.86
N ALA A 134 -19.51 2.07 -8.78
CA ALA A 134 -18.64 1.06 -8.18
C ALA A 134 -18.71 1.13 -6.66
N GLN A 135 -18.62 -0.02 -5.98
CA GLN A 135 -18.69 -0.12 -4.53
C GLN A 135 -17.61 -1.05 -3.97
N LEU A 136 -17.07 -0.72 -2.80
CA LEU A 136 -16.25 -1.66 -2.06
C LEU A 136 -17.15 -2.65 -1.35
N VAL A 137 -16.91 -3.93 -1.56
CA VAL A 137 -17.65 -5.05 -0.95
C VAL A 137 -16.66 -6.06 -0.39
N TYR A 138 -17.09 -6.90 0.54
CA TYR A 138 -16.26 -7.99 1.08
C TYR A 138 -16.99 -9.32 1.01
N PHE A 139 -16.24 -10.41 0.89
CA PHE A 139 -16.79 -11.76 1.06
C PHE A 139 -16.44 -12.25 2.46
N ASP A 140 -17.48 -12.45 3.28
CA ASP A 140 -17.41 -13.07 4.60
C ASP A 140 -17.05 -14.57 4.46
N VAL A 141 -15.78 -14.89 4.64
CA VAL A 141 -15.23 -16.23 4.41
C VAL A 141 -15.53 -17.17 5.56
N ASP A 142 -15.54 -16.67 6.80
CA ASP A 142 -15.75 -17.47 8.00
C ASP A 142 -17.21 -17.49 8.48
N GLY A 143 -18.07 -16.67 7.89
CA GLY A 143 -19.52 -16.68 8.07
C GLY A 143 -19.97 -16.00 9.36
N ASP A 144 -19.21 -15.03 9.87
CA ASP A 144 -19.49 -14.34 11.12
C ASP A 144 -20.37 -13.08 10.98
N GLU A 145 -20.79 -12.78 9.75
CA GLU A 145 -21.59 -11.62 9.35
C GLU A 145 -20.88 -10.26 9.58
N ALA A 146 -19.56 -10.25 9.72
CA ALA A 146 -18.74 -9.06 9.89
C ALA A 146 -17.53 -9.04 8.93
N TYR A 147 -16.96 -7.85 8.73
CA TYR A 147 -15.70 -7.72 8.00
C TYR A 147 -14.51 -7.91 8.95
N SER A 148 -13.59 -8.79 8.58
CA SER A 148 -12.42 -9.20 9.36
C SER A 148 -11.13 -9.24 8.53
N ILE A 149 -10.03 -9.67 9.15
CA ILE A 149 -8.73 -9.77 8.47
C ILE A 149 -8.72 -10.87 7.38
N VAL A 150 -9.57 -11.90 7.49
CA VAL A 150 -9.58 -13.01 6.54
C VAL A 150 -10.43 -12.76 5.30
N ASP A 151 -11.31 -11.75 5.33
CA ASP A 151 -12.31 -11.52 4.28
C ASP A 151 -11.76 -10.74 3.09
N PRO A 152 -11.71 -11.31 1.88
CA PRO A 152 -11.25 -10.58 0.72
C PRO A 152 -12.21 -9.43 0.38
N VAL A 153 -11.65 -8.32 -0.09
CA VAL A 153 -12.35 -7.11 -0.51
C VAL A 153 -12.25 -6.96 -2.01
N TYR A 154 -13.34 -6.50 -2.61
CA TYR A 154 -13.53 -6.33 -4.04
C TYR A 154 -14.05 -4.93 -4.33
N LEU A 155 -13.74 -4.43 -5.51
CA LEU A 155 -14.47 -3.34 -6.14
C LEU A 155 -15.51 -3.98 -7.05
N ASP A 156 -16.76 -3.98 -6.59
CA ASP A 156 -17.93 -4.35 -7.37
C ASP A 156 -18.18 -3.26 -8.41
N VAL A 157 -18.07 -3.64 -9.68
CA VAL A 157 -18.34 -2.77 -10.84
C VAL A 157 -19.49 -3.32 -11.69
N GLY A 158 -20.14 -4.37 -11.20
CA GLY A 158 -21.18 -5.10 -11.89
C GLY A 158 -22.53 -4.38 -11.89
N PRO A 159 -23.46 -4.80 -12.77
CA PRO A 159 -24.83 -4.30 -12.79
C PRO A 159 -25.66 -4.76 -11.58
N GLU A 160 -25.25 -5.84 -10.91
CA GLU A 160 -26.00 -6.48 -9.83
C GLU A 160 -25.24 -6.39 -8.50
N TYR A 161 -25.64 -5.44 -7.65
CA TYR A 161 -25.01 -5.31 -6.33
C TYR A 161 -25.30 -6.48 -5.40
N GLY A 162 -24.36 -6.73 -4.49
CA GLY A 162 -24.52 -7.64 -3.34
C GLY A 162 -23.96 -9.03 -3.57
N ARG A 163 -23.28 -9.24 -4.69
CA ARG A 163 -22.49 -10.45 -5.00
C ARG A 163 -21.17 -10.04 -5.63
N ILE A 164 -20.23 -10.97 -5.65
CA ILE A 164 -19.01 -10.86 -6.46
C ILE A 164 -19.30 -11.48 -7.83
N ASP A 165 -19.16 -10.67 -8.87
CA ASP A 165 -19.41 -11.05 -10.25
C ASP A 165 -18.13 -11.06 -11.08
N ALA A 166 -18.17 -11.78 -12.20
CA ALA A 166 -17.11 -11.70 -13.19
C ALA A 166 -16.98 -10.26 -13.72
N GLY A 167 -15.77 -9.71 -13.59
CA GLY A 167 -15.50 -8.30 -13.89
C GLY A 167 -15.09 -7.47 -12.69
N ASP A 168 -15.45 -7.89 -11.47
CA ASP A 168 -15.05 -7.19 -10.26
C ASP A 168 -13.54 -7.21 -10.07
N VAL A 169 -13.01 -6.15 -9.44
CA VAL A 169 -11.58 -6.07 -9.13
C VAL A 169 -11.33 -6.63 -7.74
N ARG A 170 -10.41 -7.58 -7.61
CA ARG A 170 -9.87 -7.98 -6.31
C ARG A 170 -9.06 -6.83 -5.73
N ILE A 171 -9.58 -6.15 -4.72
CA ILE A 171 -8.81 -5.14 -3.98
C ILE A 171 -7.79 -5.83 -3.09
N THR A 172 -8.18 -6.92 -2.41
CA THR A 172 -7.26 -7.84 -1.76
C THR A 172 -7.24 -9.18 -2.50
N GLY A 173 -6.15 -9.95 -2.38
CA GLY A 173 -6.10 -11.29 -2.97
C GLY A 173 -7.07 -12.29 -2.30
N TYR A 174 -7.43 -13.34 -3.03
CA TYR A 174 -8.22 -14.47 -2.51
C TYR A 174 -7.62 -15.80 -2.96
N MET A 175 -7.29 -16.67 -2.00
CA MET A 175 -6.56 -17.92 -2.26
C MET A 175 -5.26 -17.66 -3.05
N THR A 176 -5.14 -18.19 -4.27
CA THR A 176 -3.99 -17.98 -5.17
C THR A 176 -4.19 -16.82 -6.15
N LEU A 177 -5.35 -16.15 -6.10
CA LEU A 177 -5.70 -15.05 -7.00
C LEU A 177 -5.25 -13.73 -6.39
N GLN A 178 -4.51 -12.97 -7.18
CA GLN A 178 -3.80 -11.78 -6.70
C GLN A 178 -4.72 -10.56 -6.64
N ALA A 179 -4.40 -9.64 -5.74
CA ALA A 179 -4.96 -8.29 -5.77
C ALA A 179 -4.69 -7.63 -7.13
N GLY A 180 -5.62 -6.80 -7.58
CA GLY A 180 -5.61 -6.09 -8.85
C GLY A 180 -6.02 -6.93 -10.06
N THR A 181 -6.34 -8.20 -9.84
CA THR A 181 -6.88 -9.06 -10.89
C THR A 181 -8.41 -8.99 -10.94
N ARG A 182 -8.96 -9.31 -12.11
CA ARG A 182 -10.40 -9.42 -12.33
C ARG A 182 -10.93 -10.77 -11.86
N VAL A 183 -12.13 -10.79 -11.30
CA VAL A 183 -12.90 -12.01 -11.09
C VAL A 183 -13.36 -12.56 -12.43
N ARG A 184 -13.27 -13.88 -12.61
CA ARG A 184 -13.75 -14.62 -13.79
C ARG A 184 -14.89 -15.55 -13.40
N ASP A 185 -15.72 -15.93 -14.37
CA ASP A 185 -16.85 -16.85 -14.15
C ASP A 185 -16.46 -18.16 -13.46
N SER A 186 -15.24 -18.65 -13.73
CA SER A 186 -14.71 -19.91 -13.19
C SER A 186 -14.01 -19.77 -11.83
N ASP A 187 -13.83 -18.55 -11.34
CA ASP A 187 -13.05 -18.31 -10.12
C ASP A 187 -13.86 -18.70 -8.88
N PRO A 188 -13.20 -19.18 -7.80
CA PRO A 188 -13.88 -19.69 -6.60
C PRO A 188 -14.62 -18.63 -5.79
N ASP A 189 -14.35 -17.35 -6.02
CA ASP A 189 -15.01 -16.19 -5.42
C ASP A 189 -16.16 -15.60 -6.26
N ASN A 190 -16.40 -16.11 -7.47
CA ASN A 190 -17.58 -15.72 -8.24
C ASN A 190 -18.88 -16.21 -7.58
N ASP A 191 -19.96 -15.43 -7.71
CA ASP A 191 -21.30 -15.66 -7.15
C ASP A 191 -21.33 -15.79 -5.61
N LYS A 192 -20.34 -15.21 -4.93
CA LYS A 192 -20.35 -15.13 -3.45
C LYS A 192 -21.14 -13.92 -2.99
N PRO A 193 -21.94 -14.02 -1.92
CA PRO A 193 -22.57 -12.86 -1.29
C PRO A 193 -21.51 -11.85 -0.87
N ALA A 194 -21.77 -10.58 -1.14
CA ALA A 194 -20.80 -9.52 -0.92
C ALA A 194 -21.48 -8.28 -0.33
N PRO A 195 -21.58 -8.17 1.00
CA PRO A 195 -22.08 -6.96 1.64
C PRO A 195 -21.15 -5.77 1.35
N VAL A 196 -21.75 -4.57 1.28
CA VAL A 196 -20.99 -3.32 1.15
C VAL A 196 -20.06 -3.16 2.35
N LEU A 197 -18.80 -2.85 2.08
CA LEU A 197 -17.80 -2.49 3.07
C LEU A 197 -17.90 -0.99 3.38
N PRO A 198 -18.29 -0.59 4.61
CA PRO A 198 -18.25 0.81 5.01
C PRO A 198 -16.79 1.22 5.18
N ALA A 199 -16.28 2.04 4.27
CA ALA A 199 -14.90 2.51 4.30
C ALA A 199 -14.76 3.90 3.66
N MET A 200 -13.59 4.51 3.87
CA MET A 200 -13.22 5.77 3.24
C MET A 200 -11.83 5.67 2.63
N LEU A 201 -11.63 6.26 1.45
CA LEU A 201 -10.30 6.45 0.91
C LEU A 201 -9.61 7.59 1.65
N CYS A 202 -8.46 7.29 2.24
CA CYS A 202 -7.59 8.26 2.88
C CYS A 202 -6.15 8.09 2.38
N PHE A 203 -5.27 9.04 2.66
CA PHE A 203 -3.86 8.91 2.31
C PHE A 203 -2.93 9.22 3.48
N MET A 204 -1.78 8.55 3.49
CA MET A 204 -0.66 8.87 4.36
C MET A 204 0.28 9.82 3.63
N ASN A 205 0.37 11.05 4.14
CA ASN A 205 1.31 12.05 3.66
C ASN A 205 2.73 11.75 4.19
N LEU A 206 3.57 11.16 3.34
CA LEU A 206 4.90 10.69 3.72
C LEU A 206 5.94 11.80 3.69
N ASN A 207 5.77 12.81 2.83
CA ASN A 207 6.70 13.93 2.72
C ASN A 207 6.37 15.10 3.67
N GLY A 208 5.20 15.09 4.29
CA GLY A 208 4.74 16.08 5.27
C GLY A 208 4.40 17.44 4.67
N ASN A 209 4.19 17.52 3.35
CA ASN A 209 3.80 18.74 2.68
C ASN A 209 2.40 19.22 3.15
N ILE A 210 2.17 20.52 3.14
CA ILE A 210 0.85 21.09 3.45
C ILE A 210 0.59 22.29 2.56
N ASN A 211 -0.68 22.56 2.26
CA ASN A 211 -1.08 23.79 1.58
C ASN A 211 -1.09 24.99 2.55
N SER A 212 -1.37 26.18 2.03
CA SER A 212 -1.43 27.42 2.84
C SER A 212 -2.51 27.41 3.91
N GLY A 213 -3.52 26.52 3.80
CA GLY A 213 -4.56 26.29 4.79
C GLY A 213 -4.18 25.29 5.88
N GLY A 214 -2.98 24.68 5.81
CA GLY A 214 -2.52 23.68 6.77
C GLY A 214 -3.00 22.25 6.48
N TRP A 215 -3.62 22.01 5.32
CA TRP A 215 -4.08 20.68 4.93
C TRP A 215 -2.98 19.92 4.22
N ALA A 216 -2.86 18.62 4.50
CA ALA A 216 -1.97 17.72 3.76
C ALA A 216 -2.31 17.73 2.27
N ILE A 217 -1.29 17.58 1.42
CA ILE A 217 -1.43 17.51 -0.03
C ILE A 217 -1.08 16.09 -0.45
N TYR A 218 -2.01 15.38 -1.08
CA TYR A 218 -1.70 14.09 -1.69
C TYR A 218 -0.86 14.32 -2.96
N ASP A 219 0.33 13.73 -3.01
CA ASP A 219 1.20 13.77 -4.20
C ASP A 219 2.01 12.48 -4.40
N GLN A 220 2.98 12.53 -5.32
CA GLN A 220 3.75 11.37 -5.71
C GLN A 220 4.58 10.83 -4.53
N GLY A 221 4.36 9.57 -4.20
CA GLY A 221 5.02 8.88 -3.09
C GLY A 221 4.14 8.75 -1.84
N ASP A 222 3.03 9.49 -1.76
CA ASP A 222 2.03 9.26 -0.73
C ASP A 222 1.26 7.96 -0.95
N ARG A 223 0.64 7.45 0.11
CA ARG A 223 0.07 6.10 0.14
C ARG A 223 -1.41 6.13 0.42
N ILE A 224 -2.23 5.58 -0.48
CA ILE A 224 -3.68 5.47 -0.28
C ILE A 224 -4.02 4.23 0.54
N TYR A 225 -4.97 4.38 1.46
CA TYR A 225 -5.57 3.31 2.24
C TYR A 225 -7.09 3.30 2.06
N VAL A 226 -7.68 2.11 2.06
CA VAL A 226 -9.08 1.92 2.44
C VAL A 226 -9.10 1.89 3.97
N ASP A 227 -9.58 2.97 4.57
CA ASP A 227 -9.75 3.11 6.02
C ASP A 227 -11.13 2.53 6.40
N THR A 228 -11.10 1.45 7.16
CA THR A 228 -12.27 0.58 7.43
C THR A 228 -12.86 0.79 8.81
N GLN A 229 -12.23 1.62 9.66
CA GLN A 229 -12.61 1.75 11.07
C GLN A 229 -12.84 3.20 11.48
N TYR A 230 -13.89 3.41 12.29
CA TYR A 230 -14.13 4.68 12.93
C TYR A 230 -13.36 4.77 14.27
N PRO A 231 -12.71 5.91 14.61
CA PRO A 231 -12.62 7.12 13.82
C PRO A 231 -11.68 6.95 12.63
N PHE A 232 -12.15 7.38 11.46
CA PHE A 232 -11.30 7.47 10.28
C PHE A 232 -10.14 8.44 10.55
N TYR A 233 -9.08 8.37 9.74
CA TYR A 233 -7.85 9.19 9.76
C TYR A 233 -6.68 8.63 10.56
N THR A 234 -6.69 7.35 10.90
CA THR A 234 -5.52 6.66 11.46
C THR A 234 -5.46 5.27 10.85
N VAL A 235 -4.27 4.83 10.45
CA VAL A 235 -4.10 3.45 9.97
C VAL A 235 -4.38 2.49 11.12
N THR A 236 -5.37 1.63 10.92
CA THR A 236 -5.78 0.60 11.87
C THR A 236 -5.64 -0.79 11.26
N VAL A 237 -5.63 -1.82 12.12
CA VAL A 237 -5.71 -3.22 11.67
C VAL A 237 -6.96 -3.41 10.81
N ASN A 238 -6.82 -4.16 9.72
CA ASN A 238 -7.80 -4.38 8.64
C ASN A 238 -7.90 -3.29 7.57
N ASP A 239 -7.25 -2.14 7.73
CA ASP A 239 -7.14 -1.18 6.63
C ASP A 239 -6.37 -1.79 5.46
N ILE A 240 -6.69 -1.36 4.25
CA ILE A 240 -6.17 -1.99 3.03
C ILE A 240 -5.25 -1.02 2.33
N ARG A 241 -4.05 -1.48 1.98
CA ARG A 241 -3.05 -0.69 1.28
C ARG A 241 -3.32 -0.70 -0.22
N LEU A 242 -3.50 0.47 -0.81
CA LEU A 242 -3.73 0.61 -2.26
C LEU A 242 -2.47 1.13 -2.98
N PHE A 243 -1.28 0.74 -2.53
CA PHE A 243 0.00 1.18 -3.10
C PHE A 243 0.98 0.02 -3.28
N VAL A 244 2.04 0.25 -4.07
CA VAL A 244 3.18 -0.66 -4.28
C VAL A 244 4.50 0.11 -4.28
#